data_AF-A0A7X7GZ61-F1
#
_entry.id   AF-A0A7X7GZ61-F1
#
_cell.length_a   1.000
_cell.length_b   1.000
_cell.length_c   1.000
_cell.angle_alpha   90.00
_cell.angle_beta   90.00
_cell.angle_gamma   90.00
#
_symmetry.space_group_name_H-M   'P 1'
#
loop_
_entity.id
_entity.type
_entity.pdbx_description
1 polymer ?
#
loop_
_entity_poly.entity_id
_entity_poly.type
_entity_poly.pdbx_seq_one_letter_code
_entity_poly.pdbx_strand_id
1 'polypeptide(L)'
;MRREFTLILLLMLLIIVACTKRSSTTTEQETTTSQTTTTQQTTTTTELVVDEDLVLWYNFNENTGDVIKDLTKNGNDGIAYNTTWYEAYDNKGALAFNGEDSYVELPNNILKDLDSITIVIDAFIDPESEIPFWLYTIGTHEDAGAYSNGSYLGLLNDSFNILRASVTKRRWEAEQNTSKNSSALKGVWTKFIFTYNGTLATLYEYDTSVARNANVTIKPSDLGETKYNYIGKPAYRADNYFKGSIKDFRIYKRALTFDEVRQLSIEESEKLIQLDYEALTIANANEITEKINLPLRGKYGSVIDWKSSNQNYVRNDGRVTRPPQGEEDKKVTLTATIKNGAYQLQKEFEVIVLAEYT
;
A
#
# COMPACT_ATOMS: atom_id res chain seq x y z
N MET A 1 26.06 -7.16 49.45
CA MET A 1 25.81 -8.48 48.81
C MET A 1 25.65 -8.22 47.31
N ARG A 2 26.78 -8.04 46.59
CA ARG A 2 27.18 -8.79 45.36
C ARG A 2 25.99 -9.18 44.46
N ARG A 3 25.91 -8.88 43.16
CA ARG A 3 26.90 -8.46 42.15
C ARG A 3 26.18 -7.93 40.88
N GLU A 4 26.92 -7.14 40.11
CA GLU A 4 26.70 -6.68 38.72
C GLU A 4 26.36 -7.80 37.70
N PHE A 5 25.65 -7.49 36.60
CA PHE A 5 26.24 -7.33 35.24
C PHE A 5 25.18 -7.15 34.11
N THR A 6 25.67 -6.49 33.07
CA THR A 6 25.11 -5.96 31.82
C THR A 6 24.85 -7.02 30.71
N LEU A 7 24.03 -6.64 29.72
CA LEU A 7 24.28 -6.74 28.25
C LEU A 7 23.43 -7.70 27.35
N ILE A 8 22.64 -7.07 26.47
CA ILE A 8 22.31 -7.30 25.04
C ILE A 8 22.84 -8.59 24.37
N LEU A 9 21.99 -9.37 23.66
CA LEU A 9 22.18 -9.72 22.23
C LEU A 9 20.99 -10.46 21.56
N LEU A 10 20.62 -9.92 20.40
CA LEU A 10 20.03 -10.48 19.17
C LEU A 10 19.76 -12.00 19.09
N LEU A 11 18.51 -12.40 18.80
CA LEU A 11 18.13 -13.76 18.42
C LEU A 11 17.81 -13.81 16.92
N MET A 12 18.73 -14.30 16.09
CA MET A 12 18.46 -14.82 14.75
C MET A 12 18.82 -16.30 14.77
N LEU A 13 17.81 -17.18 14.76
CA LEU A 13 17.99 -18.63 14.79
C LEU A 13 17.76 -19.19 13.38
N LEU A 14 18.86 -19.60 12.72
CA LEU A 14 18.84 -20.53 11.59
C LEU A 14 18.54 -21.94 12.13
N ILE A 15 17.51 -22.61 11.61
CA ILE A 15 17.24 -24.03 11.93
C ILE A 15 17.91 -24.89 10.85
N ILE A 16 18.95 -25.63 11.25
CA ILE A 16 19.50 -26.77 10.50
C ILE A 16 18.88 -28.04 11.12
N VAL A 17 18.14 -28.81 10.32
CA VAL A 17 17.62 -30.14 10.70
C VAL A 17 18.72 -31.17 10.43
N ALA A 18 19.27 -31.75 11.50
CA ALA A 18 20.07 -32.97 11.43
C ALA A 18 19.20 -34.17 11.85
N CYS A 19 18.96 -35.10 10.93
CA CYS A 19 18.28 -36.37 11.23
C CYS A 19 19.33 -37.48 11.32
N THR A 20 19.51 -38.04 12.52
CA THR A 20 20.43 -39.15 12.78
C THR A 20 19.67 -40.47 12.67
N LYS A 21 20.02 -41.31 11.68
CA LYS A 21 19.76 -42.76 11.74
C LYS A 21 21.05 -43.53 11.45
N ARG A 22 21.22 -44.58 12.25
CA ARG A 22 22.36 -45.47 12.38
C ARG A 22 22.10 -46.72 11.53
N SER A 23 23.04 -47.13 10.67
CA SER A 23 23.57 -48.50 10.55
C SER A 23 24.24 -48.79 9.20
N SER A 24 25.37 -49.52 9.30
CA SER A 24 26.00 -50.46 8.36
C SER A 24 26.67 -49.95 7.07
N THR A 25 28.01 -49.87 7.16
CA THR A 25 29.06 -50.27 6.20
C THR A 25 28.63 -50.89 4.87
N THR A 26 29.10 -50.33 3.76
CA THR A 26 29.90 -51.00 2.70
C THR A 26 30.57 -49.92 1.83
N THR A 27 31.85 -50.15 1.50
CA THR A 27 32.75 -49.29 0.73
C THR A 27 32.40 -49.32 -0.76
N GLU A 28 32.21 -48.17 -1.41
CA GLU A 28 32.26 -48.05 -2.86
C GLU A 28 32.67 -46.64 -3.31
N GLN A 29 33.42 -46.59 -4.41
CA GLN A 29 34.29 -45.51 -4.87
C GLN A 29 33.53 -44.24 -5.27
N GLU A 30 33.97 -43.07 -4.78
CA GLU A 30 33.50 -41.76 -5.23
C GLU A 30 33.96 -41.48 -6.67
N THR A 31 33.01 -41.48 -7.60
CA THR A 31 33.15 -40.79 -8.89
C THR A 31 32.36 -39.50 -8.79
N THR A 32 33.06 -38.38 -8.64
CA THR A 32 32.45 -37.04 -8.50
C THR A 32 31.74 -36.65 -9.80
N THR A 33 30.42 -36.77 -9.81
CA THR A 33 29.55 -36.19 -10.84
C THR A 33 28.76 -35.06 -10.20
N SER A 34 29.10 -33.81 -10.53
CA SER A 34 28.35 -32.64 -10.11
C SER A 34 26.99 -32.63 -10.82
N GLN A 35 25.94 -33.13 -10.16
CA GLN A 35 24.57 -32.95 -10.62
C GLN A 35 24.05 -31.62 -10.08
N THR A 36 23.85 -30.68 -11.00
CA THR A 36 23.09 -29.45 -10.76
C THR A 36 21.63 -29.84 -10.56
N THR A 37 21.16 -29.84 -9.31
CA THR A 37 19.73 -29.99 -9.01
C THR A 37 19.01 -28.69 -9.38
N THR A 38 18.43 -28.66 -10.58
CA THR A 38 17.45 -27.64 -10.95
C THR A 38 16.16 -27.96 -10.20
N THR A 39 15.87 -27.24 -9.12
CA THR A 39 14.54 -27.24 -8.50
C THR A 39 13.57 -26.59 -9.47
N GLN A 40 12.83 -27.41 -10.22
CA GLN A 40 11.65 -26.94 -10.94
C GLN A 40 10.60 -26.57 -9.90
N GLN A 41 10.37 -25.26 -9.75
CA GLN A 41 9.30 -24.72 -8.94
C GLN A 41 8.01 -24.91 -9.72
N THR A 42 7.28 -25.98 -9.38
CA THR A 42 5.92 -26.21 -9.85
C THR A 42 5.04 -25.10 -9.28
N THR A 43 4.63 -24.14 -10.12
CA THR A 43 3.63 -23.12 -9.78
C THR A 43 2.26 -23.78 -9.75
N THR A 44 1.91 -24.36 -8.61
CA THR A 44 0.51 -24.63 -8.28
C THR A 44 -0.12 -23.29 -7.92
N THR A 45 -1.04 -22.78 -8.74
CA THR A 45 -1.89 -21.64 -8.41
C THR A 45 -2.81 -22.04 -7.27
N THR A 46 -2.34 -21.90 -6.03
CA THR A 46 -3.17 -21.95 -4.83
C THR A 46 -4.07 -20.72 -4.88
N GLU A 47 -5.37 -20.92 -5.08
CA GLU A 47 -6.39 -19.90 -4.82
C GLU A 47 -6.11 -19.32 -3.43
N LEU A 48 -5.88 -18.01 -3.35
CA LEU A 48 -5.48 -17.41 -2.08
C LEU A 48 -6.63 -17.60 -1.09
N VAL A 49 -6.34 -18.03 0.14
CA VAL A 49 -7.35 -18.14 1.23
C VAL A 49 -8.11 -16.81 1.43
N VAL A 50 -7.55 -15.71 0.95
CA VAL A 50 -8.14 -14.36 0.94
C VAL A 50 -9.21 -14.14 -0.12
N ASP A 51 -9.58 -15.12 -0.94
CA ASP A 51 -10.69 -14.99 -1.91
C ASP A 51 -12.00 -15.60 -1.38
N GLU A 52 -11.93 -16.35 -0.26
CA GLU A 52 -13.11 -16.72 0.50
C GLU A 52 -13.77 -15.48 1.13
N ASP A 53 -15.08 -15.53 1.34
CA ASP A 53 -15.85 -14.48 2.03
C ASP A 53 -15.93 -13.11 1.31
N LEU A 54 -15.57 -13.05 0.02
CA LEU A 54 -15.85 -11.90 -0.82
C LEU A 54 -17.37 -11.70 -0.98
N VAL A 55 -17.80 -10.47 -0.73
CA VAL A 55 -19.12 -9.94 -1.09
C VAL A 55 -19.08 -9.38 -2.49
N LEU A 56 -17.96 -8.75 -2.84
CA LEU A 56 -17.76 -8.03 -4.10
C LEU A 56 -16.28 -7.99 -4.47
N TRP A 57 -15.96 -8.19 -5.75
CA TRP A 57 -14.63 -7.89 -6.28
C TRP A 57 -14.69 -7.30 -7.68
N TYR A 58 -14.30 -6.03 -7.79
CA TYR A 58 -14.03 -5.33 -9.04
C TYR A 58 -12.53 -5.25 -9.27
N ASN A 59 -12.05 -5.90 -10.34
CA ASN A 59 -10.63 -5.89 -10.71
C ASN A 59 -10.30 -4.91 -11.84
N PHE A 60 -11.31 -4.23 -12.39
CA PHE A 60 -11.20 -3.21 -13.44
C PHE A 60 -10.36 -3.65 -14.65
N ASN A 61 -10.54 -4.89 -15.13
CA ASN A 61 -9.81 -5.43 -16.29
C ASN A 61 -10.69 -5.60 -17.55
N GLU A 62 -11.90 -5.07 -17.55
CA GLU A 62 -12.83 -5.11 -18.69
C GLU A 62 -12.32 -4.26 -19.87
N ASN A 63 -11.57 -3.19 -19.58
CA ASN A 63 -10.95 -2.27 -20.54
C ASN A 63 -11.92 -1.56 -21.51
N THR A 64 -13.22 -1.77 -21.37
CA THR A 64 -14.27 -1.16 -22.20
C THR A 64 -15.63 -1.28 -21.53
N GLY A 65 -16.59 -0.50 -22.02
CA GLY A 65 -17.95 -0.46 -21.50
C GLY A 65 -18.08 0.25 -20.16
N ASP A 66 -19.30 0.25 -19.63
CA ASP A 66 -19.71 0.89 -18.38
C ASP A 66 -20.01 -0.12 -17.27
N VAL A 67 -20.17 -1.41 -17.59
CA VAL A 67 -20.40 -2.45 -16.59
C VAL A 67 -19.09 -2.91 -15.98
N ILE A 68 -18.99 -2.82 -14.65
CA ILE A 68 -17.88 -3.34 -13.85
C ILE A 68 -18.30 -4.69 -13.27
N LYS A 69 -17.62 -5.75 -13.68
CA LYS A 69 -18.02 -7.11 -13.34
C LYS A 69 -17.61 -7.47 -11.92
N ASP A 70 -18.58 -7.97 -11.16
CA ASP A 70 -18.30 -8.65 -9.91
C ASP A 70 -17.72 -10.04 -10.22
N LEU A 71 -16.46 -10.25 -9.85
CA LEU A 71 -15.80 -11.55 -10.03
C LEU A 71 -16.24 -12.61 -9.03
N THR A 72 -17.04 -12.24 -8.02
CA THR A 72 -17.64 -13.22 -7.12
C THR A 72 -18.84 -13.91 -7.77
N LYS A 73 -19.42 -14.87 -7.06
CA LYS A 73 -20.65 -15.55 -7.47
C LYS A 73 -21.92 -14.80 -7.05
N ASN A 74 -21.79 -13.61 -6.48
CA ASN A 74 -22.92 -12.85 -5.93
C ASN A 74 -23.62 -11.97 -6.98
N GLY A 75 -22.97 -11.68 -8.11
CA GLY A 75 -23.58 -10.94 -9.21
C GLY A 75 -23.81 -9.46 -8.89
N ASN A 76 -22.98 -8.90 -8.02
CA ASN A 76 -23.05 -7.51 -7.59
C ASN A 76 -22.36 -6.58 -8.60
N ASP A 77 -22.65 -6.70 -9.90
CA ASP A 77 -22.05 -5.86 -10.94
C ASP A 77 -22.28 -4.36 -10.65
N GLY A 78 -21.28 -3.54 -10.95
CA GLY A 78 -21.32 -2.08 -10.83
C GLY A 78 -21.53 -1.39 -12.18
N ILE A 79 -21.86 -0.10 -12.14
CA ILE A 79 -22.02 0.74 -13.33
C ILE A 79 -21.14 1.97 -13.21
N ALA A 80 -20.23 2.16 -14.15
CA ALA A 80 -19.35 3.30 -14.23
C ALA A 80 -19.98 4.45 -15.05
N TYR A 81 -19.85 5.66 -14.53
CA TYR A 81 -20.34 6.88 -15.15
C TYR A 81 -19.18 7.82 -15.38
N ASN A 82 -19.06 8.34 -16.60
CA ASN A 82 -18.06 9.35 -17.00
C ASN A 82 -16.61 9.00 -16.62
N THR A 83 -16.28 7.71 -16.50
CA THR A 83 -14.91 7.24 -16.29
C THR A 83 -14.22 6.96 -17.62
N THR A 84 -12.90 6.79 -17.60
CA THR A 84 -12.12 6.36 -18.77
C THR A 84 -11.23 5.19 -18.40
N TRP A 85 -11.20 4.16 -19.24
CA TRP A 85 -10.31 3.01 -19.08
C TRP A 85 -8.88 3.37 -19.45
N TYR A 86 -7.91 2.90 -18.67
CA TYR A 86 -6.50 2.95 -19.03
C TYR A 86 -5.71 1.83 -18.34
N GLU A 87 -4.45 1.66 -18.76
CA GLU A 87 -3.55 0.65 -18.21
C GLU A 87 -2.67 1.26 -17.09
N ALA A 88 -2.67 0.62 -15.92
CA ALA A 88 -1.86 0.99 -14.76
C ALA A 88 -0.39 0.56 -14.91
N TYR A 89 0.43 0.91 -13.92
CA TYR A 89 1.89 0.67 -13.93
C TYR A 89 2.32 -0.81 -13.97
N ASP A 90 1.39 -1.72 -13.69
CA ASP A 90 1.57 -3.18 -13.67
C ASP A 90 0.95 -3.87 -14.90
N ASN A 91 0.59 -3.09 -15.91
CA ASN A 91 -0.08 -3.54 -17.13
C ASN A 91 -1.48 -4.16 -16.89
N LYS A 92 -2.12 -3.84 -15.75
CA LYS A 92 -3.52 -4.19 -15.45
C LYS A 92 -4.42 -3.01 -15.77
N GLY A 93 -5.70 -3.27 -15.99
CA GLY A 93 -6.69 -2.23 -16.24
C GLY A 93 -6.97 -1.38 -14.99
N ALA A 94 -7.40 -0.16 -15.23
CA ALA A 94 -7.83 0.79 -14.22
C ALA A 94 -8.90 1.72 -14.79
N LEU A 95 -9.72 2.29 -13.92
CA LEU A 95 -10.62 3.39 -14.26
C LEU A 95 -10.06 4.71 -13.78
N ALA A 96 -10.02 5.69 -14.67
CA ALA A 96 -9.74 7.09 -14.38
C ALA A 96 -11.03 7.85 -14.05
N PHE A 97 -10.95 8.69 -13.02
CA PHE A 97 -12.01 9.54 -12.49
C PHE A 97 -11.60 11.01 -12.64
N ASN A 98 -12.51 11.84 -13.16
CA ASN A 98 -12.22 13.21 -13.60
C ASN A 98 -12.24 14.27 -12.49
N GLY A 99 -12.76 13.97 -11.30
CA GLY A 99 -12.91 14.93 -10.21
C GLY A 99 -14.16 15.82 -10.28
N GLU A 100 -15.05 15.59 -11.24
CA GLU A 100 -16.24 16.43 -11.48
C GLU A 100 -17.54 15.63 -11.37
N ASP A 101 -17.64 14.51 -12.09
CA ASP A 101 -18.86 13.70 -12.17
C ASP A 101 -18.61 12.22 -12.47
N SER A 102 -17.35 11.77 -12.46
CA SER A 102 -17.01 10.35 -12.58
C SER A 102 -17.31 9.58 -11.30
N TYR A 103 -17.96 8.43 -11.41
CA TYR A 103 -18.14 7.49 -10.29
C TYR A 103 -18.47 6.08 -10.77
N VAL A 104 -18.34 5.09 -9.89
CA VAL A 104 -18.93 3.75 -10.08
C VAL A 104 -20.03 3.57 -9.06
N GLU A 105 -21.24 3.24 -9.51
CA GLU A 105 -22.39 2.90 -8.69
C GLU A 105 -22.36 1.40 -8.35
N LEU A 106 -22.57 1.10 -7.06
CA LEU A 106 -22.64 -0.26 -6.53
C LEU A 106 -24.10 -0.64 -6.23
N PRO A 107 -24.44 -1.94 -6.23
CA PRO A 107 -25.77 -2.39 -5.83
C PRO A 107 -26.21 -1.91 -4.44
N ASN A 108 -27.52 -1.77 -4.27
CA ASN A 108 -28.13 -1.45 -2.99
C ASN A 108 -27.85 -2.55 -1.96
N ASN A 109 -27.82 -2.17 -0.68
CA ASN A 109 -27.77 -3.09 0.45
C ASN A 109 -26.53 -4.02 0.46
N ILE A 110 -25.42 -3.60 -0.16
CA ILE A 110 -24.19 -4.40 -0.23
C ILE A 110 -23.57 -4.73 1.16
N LEU A 111 -23.98 -4.00 2.21
CA LEU A 111 -23.55 -4.21 3.59
C LEU A 111 -24.62 -4.85 4.48
N LYS A 112 -25.80 -5.15 3.91
CA LYS A 112 -26.90 -5.77 4.64
C LYS A 112 -26.42 -7.14 5.11
N ASP A 113 -26.60 -7.40 6.40
CA ASP A 113 -26.18 -8.62 7.09
C ASP A 113 -24.68 -8.74 7.44
N LEU A 114 -23.91 -7.65 7.30
CA LEU A 114 -22.48 -7.64 7.68
C LEU A 114 -22.26 -7.06 9.08
N ASP A 115 -21.75 -7.87 10.01
CA ASP A 115 -21.34 -7.43 11.35
C ASP A 115 -19.85 -7.07 11.44
N SER A 116 -19.07 -7.52 10.47
CA SER A 116 -17.65 -7.26 10.28
C SER A 116 -17.36 -7.07 8.81
N ILE A 117 -16.28 -6.37 8.48
CA ILE A 117 -16.00 -6.00 7.10
C ILE A 117 -14.50 -5.82 6.86
N THR A 118 -14.10 -6.08 5.61
CA THR A 118 -12.91 -5.48 5.04
C THR A 118 -13.26 -4.80 3.73
N ILE A 119 -12.80 -3.57 3.52
CA ILE A 119 -12.87 -2.88 2.23
C ILE A 119 -11.44 -2.65 1.76
N VAL A 120 -11.14 -3.14 0.57
CA VAL A 120 -9.86 -2.92 -0.13
C VAL A 120 -10.11 -1.96 -1.27
N ILE A 121 -9.25 -0.98 -1.44
CA ILE A 121 -9.22 -0.12 -2.61
C ILE A 121 -7.79 0.21 -2.99
N ASP A 122 -7.47 0.04 -4.26
CA ASP A 122 -6.17 0.40 -4.84
C ASP A 122 -6.34 1.64 -5.71
N ALA A 123 -5.76 2.76 -5.25
CA ALA A 123 -6.01 4.06 -5.83
C ALA A 123 -4.71 4.85 -6.10
N PHE A 124 -4.67 5.50 -7.26
CA PHE A 124 -3.77 6.60 -7.57
C PHE A 124 -4.54 7.90 -7.39
N ILE A 125 -4.17 8.70 -6.40
CA ILE A 125 -4.79 10.02 -6.20
C ILE A 125 -4.05 11.03 -7.07
N ASP A 126 -4.77 11.73 -7.94
CA ASP A 126 -4.16 12.73 -8.82
C ASP A 126 -3.53 13.87 -7.99
N PRO A 127 -2.31 14.37 -8.34
CA PRO A 127 -1.71 15.53 -7.67
C PRO A 127 -2.62 16.75 -7.53
N GLU A 128 -3.51 16.95 -8.50
CA GLU A 128 -4.48 18.04 -8.56
C GLU A 128 -5.83 17.71 -7.92
N SER A 129 -6.04 16.51 -7.35
CA SER A 129 -7.31 16.17 -6.69
C SER A 129 -7.60 17.13 -5.54
N GLU A 130 -8.76 17.78 -5.55
CA GLU A 130 -9.15 18.74 -4.51
C GLU A 130 -9.66 18.04 -3.25
N ILE A 131 -9.36 18.60 -2.08
CA ILE A 131 -9.89 18.11 -0.78
C ILE A 131 -11.08 18.99 -0.33
N PRO A 132 -12.08 18.43 0.36
CA PRO A 132 -12.22 17.01 0.70
C PRO A 132 -12.66 16.16 -0.50
N PHE A 133 -12.23 14.90 -0.53
CA PHE A 133 -12.69 13.91 -1.51
C PHE A 133 -12.89 12.55 -0.84
N TRP A 134 -13.76 11.72 -1.44
CA TRP A 134 -14.07 10.39 -0.96
C TRP A 134 -13.63 9.35 -1.99
N LEU A 135 -12.84 8.37 -1.54
CA LEU A 135 -12.47 7.24 -2.39
C LEU A 135 -13.66 6.30 -2.62
N TYR A 136 -14.44 6.06 -1.56
CA TYR A 136 -15.73 5.38 -1.66
C TYR A 136 -16.68 5.85 -0.56
N THR A 137 -17.96 5.71 -0.84
CA THR A 137 -19.08 6.01 0.04
C THR A 137 -20.12 4.89 -0.06
N ILE A 138 -20.55 4.33 1.06
CA ILE A 138 -21.69 3.43 1.12
C ILE A 138 -22.67 4.01 2.13
N GLY A 139 -23.80 4.52 1.65
CA GLY A 139 -24.70 5.33 2.46
C GLY A 139 -26.17 5.21 2.10
N THR A 140 -26.99 5.94 2.86
CA THR A 140 -28.46 5.83 2.78
C THR A 140 -29.12 6.98 2.02
N HIS A 141 -28.43 8.09 1.78
CA HIS A 141 -28.99 9.30 1.18
C HIS A 141 -28.02 9.94 0.21
N GLU A 142 -28.56 10.69 -0.75
CA GLU A 142 -27.79 11.44 -1.75
C GLU A 142 -26.95 12.59 -1.21
N ASP A 143 -27.31 13.04 -0.01
CA ASP A 143 -26.54 14.00 0.75
C ASP A 143 -26.76 13.67 2.22
N ALA A 144 -25.74 13.10 2.87
CA ALA A 144 -25.85 12.74 4.28
C ALA A 144 -26.12 13.96 5.19
N GLY A 145 -25.73 15.17 4.76
CA GLY A 145 -25.91 16.38 5.55
C GLY A 145 -27.34 16.91 5.58
N ALA A 146 -28.12 16.61 4.53
CA ALA A 146 -29.52 17.03 4.40
C ALA A 146 -30.48 16.26 5.32
N TYR A 147 -30.06 15.12 5.88
CA TYR A 147 -30.92 14.24 6.68
C TYR A 147 -30.32 14.00 8.06
N SER A 148 -31.12 14.15 9.12
CA SER A 148 -30.65 13.92 10.50
C SER A 148 -30.22 12.48 10.79
N ASN A 149 -30.70 11.54 9.98
CA ASN A 149 -30.33 10.11 9.96
C ASN A 149 -29.45 9.75 8.76
N GLY A 150 -28.82 10.74 8.10
CA GLY A 150 -27.83 10.49 7.06
C GLY A 150 -26.75 9.56 7.59
N SER A 151 -26.61 8.39 6.98
CA SER A 151 -25.73 7.32 7.45
C SER A 151 -24.80 6.91 6.32
N TYR A 152 -23.53 6.66 6.66
CA TYR A 152 -22.54 6.17 5.69
C TYR A 152 -21.39 5.44 6.37
N LEU A 153 -20.72 4.61 5.58
CA LEU A 153 -19.34 4.16 5.74
C LEU A 153 -18.56 4.62 4.52
N GLY A 154 -17.39 5.26 4.71
CA GLY A 154 -16.57 5.71 3.60
C GLY A 154 -15.11 5.95 3.98
N LEU A 155 -14.26 6.14 2.96
CA LEU A 155 -12.87 6.52 3.12
C LEU A 155 -12.68 7.93 2.54
N LEU A 156 -12.46 8.89 3.45
CA LEU A 156 -12.43 10.33 3.20
C LEU A 156 -11.01 10.86 3.43
N ASN A 157 -10.52 11.68 2.51
CA ASN A 157 -9.44 12.61 2.81
C ASN A 157 -10.04 14.00 3.07
N ASP A 158 -10.08 14.41 4.33
CA ASP A 158 -10.89 15.56 4.75
C ASP A 158 -10.21 16.92 4.51
N SER A 159 -10.94 18.00 4.76
CA SER A 159 -10.48 19.39 4.61
C SER A 159 -9.33 19.78 5.54
N PHE A 160 -9.00 18.94 6.53
CA PHE A 160 -7.88 19.12 7.47
C PHE A 160 -6.66 18.29 7.08
N ASN A 161 -6.63 17.72 5.87
CA ASN A 161 -5.57 16.82 5.41
C ASN A 161 -5.44 15.57 6.29
N ILE A 162 -6.57 14.99 6.69
CA ILE A 162 -6.63 13.74 7.46
C ILE A 162 -7.33 12.69 6.60
N LEU A 163 -6.62 11.60 6.31
CA LEU A 163 -7.23 10.40 5.75
C LEU A 163 -7.94 9.62 6.86
N ARG A 164 -9.23 9.33 6.69
CA ARG A 164 -10.01 8.61 7.69
C ARG A 164 -11.06 7.70 7.07
N ALA A 165 -11.17 6.50 7.62
CA ALA A 165 -12.36 5.68 7.45
C ALA A 165 -13.41 6.12 8.46
N SER A 166 -14.55 6.59 7.98
CA SER A 166 -15.62 7.19 8.78
C SER A 166 -16.88 6.34 8.71
N VAL A 167 -17.48 6.02 9.86
CA VAL A 167 -18.80 5.40 9.95
C VAL A 167 -19.73 6.22 10.84
N THR A 168 -20.98 6.41 10.42
CA THR A 168 -21.99 7.15 11.18
C THR A 168 -23.40 6.69 10.87
N LYS A 169 -24.31 6.85 11.85
CA LYS A 169 -25.77 6.75 11.66
C LYS A 169 -26.47 8.10 11.64
N ARG A 170 -25.73 9.18 11.93
CA ARG A 170 -26.26 10.53 12.16
C ARG A 170 -25.24 11.57 11.73
N ARG A 171 -24.94 11.59 10.42
CA ARG A 171 -24.10 12.58 9.73
C ARG A 171 -22.78 12.85 10.48
N TRP A 172 -22.17 14.00 10.27
CA TRP A 172 -20.86 14.35 10.85
C TRP A 172 -20.89 14.44 12.39
N GLU A 173 -22.05 14.69 13.00
CA GLU A 173 -22.20 14.92 14.44
C GLU A 173 -21.91 13.67 15.29
N ALA A 174 -21.98 12.48 14.70
CA ALA A 174 -21.84 11.19 15.39
C ALA A 174 -20.85 10.24 14.71
N GLU A 175 -19.93 10.77 13.90
CA GLU A 175 -18.91 9.95 13.25
C GLU A 175 -18.02 9.21 14.26
N GLN A 176 -17.76 7.94 13.94
CA GLN A 176 -16.71 7.15 14.56
C GLN A 176 -15.59 6.99 13.52
N ASN A 177 -14.46 7.66 13.78
CA ASN A 177 -13.41 7.86 12.79
C ASN A 177 -12.17 7.00 13.09
N THR A 178 -11.65 6.32 12.07
CA THR A 178 -10.34 5.66 12.10
C THR A 178 -9.37 6.49 11.27
N SER A 179 -8.69 7.43 11.93
CA SER A 179 -7.97 8.53 11.26
C SER A 179 -6.45 8.36 11.28
N LYS A 180 -5.85 8.46 10.10
CA LYS A 180 -4.42 8.71 9.91
C LYS A 180 -4.21 10.21 10.05
N ASN A 181 -3.39 10.67 10.99
CA ASN A 181 -3.12 12.11 11.25
C ASN A 181 -2.28 12.79 10.13
N SER A 182 -2.52 12.42 8.88
CA SER A 182 -1.93 13.00 7.66
C SER A 182 -2.78 12.61 6.45
N SER A 183 -2.60 13.34 5.35
CA SER A 183 -3.32 13.10 4.11
C SER A 183 -2.90 11.78 3.48
N ALA A 184 -3.79 11.22 2.66
CA ALA A 184 -3.42 10.28 1.61
C ALA A 184 -2.41 10.94 0.67
N LEU A 185 -1.48 10.14 0.17
CA LEU A 185 -0.44 10.59 -0.74
C LEU A 185 -1.02 10.76 -2.14
N LYS A 186 -0.61 11.84 -2.81
CA LYS A 186 -0.97 12.08 -4.22
C LYS A 186 0.20 11.74 -5.13
N GLY A 187 -0.10 11.44 -6.39
CA GLY A 187 0.89 11.16 -7.43
C GLY A 187 1.53 9.78 -7.34
N VAL A 188 1.02 8.90 -6.46
CA VAL A 188 1.51 7.53 -6.28
C VAL A 188 0.31 6.60 -6.10
N TRP A 189 0.46 5.35 -6.51
CA TRP A 189 -0.51 4.30 -6.17
C TRP A 189 -0.43 3.97 -4.68
N THR A 190 -1.55 3.64 -4.07
CA THR A 190 -1.63 3.18 -2.68
C THR A 190 -2.81 2.23 -2.52
N LYS A 191 -2.54 1.05 -1.97
CA LYS A 191 -3.58 0.15 -1.49
C LYS A 191 -4.03 0.58 -0.11
N PHE A 192 -5.29 0.98 0.01
CA PHE A 192 -5.94 1.23 1.29
C PHE A 192 -6.77 0.01 1.68
N ILE A 193 -6.62 -0.43 2.92
CA ILE A 193 -7.40 -1.54 3.46
C ILE A 193 -8.02 -1.11 4.78
N PHE A 194 -9.34 -1.11 4.85
CA PHE A 194 -10.08 -0.86 6.08
C PHE A 194 -10.63 -2.19 6.61
N THR A 195 -10.28 -2.57 7.82
CA THR A 195 -10.86 -3.74 8.51
C THR A 195 -11.68 -3.30 9.73
N TYR A 196 -12.78 -3.98 10.00
CA TYR A 196 -13.53 -3.85 11.25
C TYR A 196 -14.10 -5.20 11.68
N ASN A 197 -13.74 -5.64 12.89
CA ASN A 197 -14.10 -6.96 13.43
C ASN A 197 -15.23 -6.93 14.48
N GLY A 198 -16.01 -5.85 14.53
CA GLY A 198 -17.02 -5.62 15.58
C GLY A 198 -16.50 -4.89 16.82
N THR A 199 -15.18 -4.77 16.99
CA THR A 199 -14.58 -4.08 18.15
C THR A 199 -13.43 -3.14 17.78
N LEU A 200 -12.61 -3.53 16.81
CA LEU A 200 -11.44 -2.80 16.37
C LEU A 200 -11.57 -2.50 14.88
N ALA A 201 -11.54 -1.21 14.56
CA ALA A 201 -11.34 -0.73 13.21
C ALA A 201 -9.85 -0.45 12.97
N THR A 202 -9.31 -0.88 11.83
CA THR A 202 -7.93 -0.60 11.44
C THR A 202 -7.89 -0.14 9.99
N LEU A 203 -7.14 0.94 9.73
CA LEU A 203 -6.83 1.41 8.38
C LEU A 203 -5.36 1.09 8.07
N TYR A 204 -5.12 0.49 6.92
CA TYR A 204 -3.81 0.14 6.41
C TYR A 204 -3.52 0.89 5.11
N GLU A 205 -2.24 1.22 4.91
CA GLU A 205 -1.64 1.51 3.60
C GLU A 205 -0.69 0.35 3.30
N TYR A 206 -1.00 -0.42 2.26
CA TYR A 206 -0.41 -1.73 2.01
C TYR A 206 -0.54 -2.63 3.25
N ASP A 207 0.56 -3.18 3.76
CA ASP A 207 0.61 -4.00 4.97
C ASP A 207 0.84 -3.17 6.26
N THR A 208 0.93 -1.84 6.16
CA THR A 208 1.24 -0.97 7.29
C THR A 208 -0.02 -0.40 7.93
N SER A 209 -0.27 -0.73 9.20
CA SER A 209 -1.37 -0.16 9.99
C SER A 209 -1.12 1.33 10.27
N VAL A 210 -1.85 2.21 9.59
CA VAL A 210 -1.70 3.68 9.71
C VAL A 210 -2.66 4.31 10.72
N ALA A 211 -3.75 3.64 11.07
CA ALA A 211 -4.68 4.08 12.10
C ALA A 211 -5.45 2.92 12.74
N ARG A 212 -5.84 3.07 14.01
CA ARG A 212 -6.66 2.11 14.76
C ARG A 212 -7.68 2.83 15.62
N ASN A 213 -8.89 2.29 15.72
CA ASN A 213 -9.92 2.79 16.62
C ASN A 213 -10.69 1.62 17.27
N ALA A 214 -10.57 1.50 18.60
CA ALA A 214 -11.26 0.49 19.42
C ALA A 214 -12.62 0.98 19.98
N ASN A 215 -13.04 2.19 19.62
CA ASN A 215 -14.30 2.79 20.05
C ASN A 215 -15.37 2.74 18.95
N VAL A 216 -15.12 2.01 17.84
CA VAL A 216 -16.11 1.83 16.79
C VAL A 216 -17.13 0.79 17.24
N THR A 217 -18.37 1.23 17.39
CA THR A 217 -19.51 0.41 17.85
C THR A 217 -20.60 0.26 16.79
N ILE A 218 -20.53 1.01 15.68
CA ILE A 218 -21.48 0.91 14.57
C ILE A 218 -21.04 -0.23 13.65
N LYS A 219 -21.89 -1.24 13.51
CA LYS A 219 -21.69 -2.32 12.55
C LYS A 219 -22.08 -1.88 11.14
N PRO A 220 -21.51 -2.49 10.08
CA PRO A 220 -21.97 -2.22 8.72
C PRO A 220 -23.48 -2.43 8.54
N SER A 221 -24.03 -3.51 9.14
CA SER A 221 -25.46 -3.83 9.16
C SER A 221 -26.32 -2.78 9.87
N ASP A 222 -25.75 -1.99 10.80
CA ASP A 222 -26.48 -0.94 11.51
C ASP A 222 -26.77 0.31 10.66
N LEU A 223 -26.17 0.44 9.47
CA LEU A 223 -26.41 1.57 8.55
C LEU A 223 -27.83 1.54 7.96
N GLY A 224 -28.50 0.38 7.97
CA GLY A 224 -29.82 0.19 7.38
C GLY A 224 -29.77 -0.01 5.87
N GLU A 225 -30.82 0.43 5.17
CA GLU A 225 -30.93 0.23 3.71
C GLU A 225 -30.05 1.21 2.95
N THR A 226 -28.88 0.73 2.51
CA THR A 226 -27.93 1.56 1.75
C THR A 226 -28.31 1.60 0.27
N LYS A 227 -28.47 2.81 -0.26
CA LYS A 227 -28.89 3.08 -1.65
C LYS A 227 -28.05 4.14 -2.35
N TYR A 228 -27.01 4.61 -1.67
CA TYR A 228 -26.09 5.64 -2.15
C TYR A 228 -24.68 5.09 -2.02
N ASN A 229 -24.36 4.14 -2.90
CA ASN A 229 -23.18 3.29 -2.82
C ASN A 229 -22.30 3.56 -4.03
N TYR A 230 -21.15 4.20 -3.81
CA TYR A 230 -20.31 4.71 -4.88
C TYR A 230 -18.83 4.58 -4.58
N ILE A 231 -18.07 4.37 -5.65
CA ILE A 231 -16.64 4.63 -5.72
C ILE A 231 -16.45 5.99 -6.40
N GLY A 232 -15.66 6.88 -5.80
CA GLY A 232 -15.32 8.20 -6.34
C GLY A 232 -16.35 9.32 -6.14
N LYS A 233 -17.48 9.05 -5.48
CA LYS A 233 -18.53 10.05 -5.21
C LYS A 233 -18.65 10.35 -3.70
N PRO A 234 -18.78 11.63 -3.31
CA PRO A 234 -18.82 12.02 -1.91
C PRO A 234 -20.16 11.71 -1.21
N ALA A 235 -20.10 11.50 0.11
CA ALA A 235 -21.27 11.37 0.98
C ALA A 235 -22.02 12.69 1.19
N TYR A 236 -21.32 13.81 1.05
CA TYR A 236 -21.86 15.16 1.16
C TYR A 236 -21.83 15.84 -0.19
N ARG A 237 -22.95 16.42 -0.60
CA ARG A 237 -23.08 17.07 -1.92
C ARG A 237 -22.06 18.20 -2.16
N ALA A 238 -21.59 18.84 -1.09
CA ALA A 238 -20.65 19.96 -1.16
C ALA A 238 -19.18 19.54 -1.27
N ASP A 239 -18.86 18.26 -1.04
CA ASP A 239 -17.50 17.75 -1.17
C ASP A 239 -17.20 17.41 -2.64
N ASN A 240 -15.91 17.24 -2.97
CA ASN A 240 -15.49 17.00 -4.34
C ASN A 240 -15.63 15.53 -4.74
N TYR A 241 -15.85 15.31 -6.04
CA TYR A 241 -15.65 13.99 -6.65
C TYR A 241 -14.17 13.65 -6.64
N PHE A 242 -13.88 12.35 -6.61
CA PHE A 242 -12.51 11.87 -6.65
C PHE A 242 -11.88 12.13 -8.02
N LYS A 243 -10.68 12.73 -8.04
CA LYS A 243 -9.82 12.81 -9.22
C LYS A 243 -8.64 11.87 -9.06
N GLY A 244 -8.46 10.97 -10.01
CA GLY A 244 -7.42 9.96 -9.93
C GLY A 244 -7.84 8.67 -10.62
N SER A 245 -7.40 7.54 -10.09
CA SER A 245 -7.64 6.25 -10.72
C SER A 245 -7.72 5.11 -9.73
N ILE A 246 -8.49 4.08 -10.06
CA ILE A 246 -8.71 2.89 -9.22
C ILE A 246 -8.57 1.63 -10.07
N LYS A 247 -7.87 0.62 -9.54
CA LYS A 247 -7.61 -0.65 -10.26
C LYS A 247 -8.03 -1.93 -9.52
N ASP A 248 -8.37 -1.85 -8.23
CA ASP A 248 -8.90 -2.99 -7.48
C ASP A 248 -9.80 -2.47 -6.36
N PHE A 249 -11.01 -3.04 -6.23
CA PHE A 249 -11.94 -2.74 -5.15
C PHE A 249 -12.60 -4.03 -4.67
N ARG A 250 -12.54 -4.29 -3.36
CA ARG A 250 -13.09 -5.51 -2.75
C ARG A 250 -13.87 -5.20 -1.49
N ILE A 251 -14.91 -5.99 -1.26
CA ILE A 251 -15.62 -6.03 0.02
C ILE A 251 -15.63 -7.47 0.53
N TYR A 252 -15.22 -7.66 1.78
CA TYR A 252 -15.26 -8.93 2.49
C TYR A 252 -16.29 -8.86 3.62
N LYS A 253 -17.01 -9.98 3.87
CA LYS A 253 -17.96 -10.09 5.00
C LYS A 253 -17.30 -10.36 6.36
N ARG A 254 -15.98 -10.22 6.46
CA ARG A 254 -15.19 -10.38 7.68
C ARG A 254 -14.03 -9.39 7.72
N ALA A 255 -13.49 -9.18 8.92
CA ALA A 255 -12.20 -8.51 9.07
C ALA A 255 -11.07 -9.46 8.66
N LEU A 256 -10.26 -9.07 7.68
CA LEU A 256 -9.03 -9.77 7.35
C LEU A 256 -8.03 -9.62 8.49
N THR A 257 -7.26 -10.67 8.72
CA THR A 257 -6.14 -10.68 9.66
C THR A 257 -4.95 -9.90 9.10
N PHE A 258 -3.97 -9.60 9.95
CA PHE A 258 -2.74 -8.92 9.52
C PHE A 258 -1.99 -9.71 8.43
N ASP A 259 -1.92 -11.03 8.54
CA ASP A 259 -1.22 -11.86 7.55
C ASP A 259 -1.95 -11.88 6.20
N GLU A 260 -3.28 -11.84 6.20
CA GLU A 260 -4.09 -11.73 4.98
C GLU A 260 -3.98 -10.35 4.33
N VAL A 261 -3.99 -9.28 5.14
CA VAL A 261 -3.71 -7.91 4.68
C VAL A 261 -2.33 -7.83 4.03
N ARG A 262 -1.33 -8.47 4.64
CA ARG A 262 0.02 -8.57 4.07
C ARG A 262 0.01 -9.34 2.76
N GLN A 263 -0.67 -10.49 2.69
CA GLN A 263 -0.81 -11.30 1.48
C GLN A 263 -1.41 -10.51 0.31
N LEU A 264 -2.42 -9.68 0.56
CA LEU A 264 -3.01 -8.80 -0.46
C LEU A 264 -2.06 -7.70 -0.95
N SER A 265 -1.01 -7.39 -0.21
CA SER A 265 -0.10 -6.29 -0.52
C SER A 265 1.20 -6.73 -1.20
N ILE A 266 1.55 -8.02 -1.14
CA ILE A 266 2.87 -8.54 -1.55
C ILE A 266 3.23 -8.17 -2.98
N GLU A 267 2.43 -8.63 -3.95
CA GLU A 267 2.74 -8.51 -5.39
C GLU A 267 2.93 -7.03 -5.78
N GLU A 268 2.05 -6.17 -5.28
CA GLU A 268 2.11 -4.74 -5.54
C GLU A 268 3.30 -4.08 -4.85
N SER A 269 3.55 -4.35 -3.57
CA SER A 269 4.71 -3.81 -2.85
C SER A 269 6.01 -4.21 -3.53
N GLU A 270 6.16 -5.47 -3.95
CA GLU A 270 7.33 -5.97 -4.68
C GLU A 270 7.49 -5.31 -6.06
N LYS A 271 6.38 -5.11 -6.79
CA LYS A 271 6.42 -4.43 -8.09
C LYS A 271 6.82 -2.96 -7.96
N LEU A 272 6.27 -2.24 -6.99
CA LEU A 272 6.54 -0.82 -6.77
C LEU A 272 7.99 -0.56 -6.33
N ILE A 273 8.53 -1.36 -5.39
CA ILE A 273 9.93 -1.23 -4.98
C ILE A 273 10.89 -1.52 -6.14
N GLN A 274 10.54 -2.45 -7.04
CA GLN A 274 11.36 -2.77 -8.21
C GLN A 274 11.35 -1.61 -9.21
N LEU A 275 10.18 -1.03 -9.49
CA LEU A 275 10.06 0.13 -10.35
C LEU A 275 10.81 1.35 -9.80
N ASP A 276 10.75 1.56 -8.47
CA ASP A 276 11.53 2.61 -7.81
C ASP A 276 13.02 2.33 -7.81
N TYR A 277 13.43 1.07 -7.62
CA TYR A 277 14.82 0.64 -7.73
C TYR A 277 15.38 0.96 -9.12
N GLU A 278 14.65 0.63 -10.18
CA GLU A 278 15.06 0.88 -11.55
C GLU A 278 15.13 2.38 -11.86
N ALA A 279 14.11 3.15 -11.43
CA ALA A 279 14.03 4.58 -11.67
C ALA A 279 15.04 5.41 -10.85
N LEU A 280 15.56 4.88 -9.74
CA LEU A 280 16.46 5.64 -8.87
C LEU A 280 17.86 5.79 -9.48
N THR A 281 18.28 7.02 -9.74
CA THR A 281 19.60 7.36 -10.28
C THR A 281 20.25 8.50 -9.50
N ILE A 282 21.59 8.55 -9.48
CA ILE A 282 22.35 9.72 -9.02
C ILE A 282 22.96 10.40 -10.23
N ALA A 283 22.58 11.66 -10.46
CA ALA A 283 23.17 12.47 -11.53
C ALA A 283 24.65 12.78 -11.23
N ASN A 284 25.48 12.79 -12.27
CA ASN A 284 26.90 13.15 -12.20
C ASN A 284 27.70 12.35 -11.16
N ALA A 285 27.35 11.08 -10.94
CA ALA A 285 27.92 10.24 -9.89
C ALA A 285 29.47 10.22 -9.89
N ASN A 286 30.12 10.39 -11.03
CA ASN A 286 31.58 10.32 -11.17
C ASN A 286 32.29 11.68 -11.02
N GLU A 287 31.57 12.77 -10.81
CA GLU A 287 32.13 14.13 -10.80
C GLU A 287 31.39 15.06 -9.81
N ILE A 288 31.11 14.54 -8.61
CA ILE A 288 30.37 15.26 -7.59
C ILE A 288 31.20 16.42 -7.04
N THR A 289 30.70 17.64 -7.25
CA THR A 289 31.26 18.88 -6.71
C THR A 289 30.26 19.65 -5.84
N GLU A 290 28.99 19.26 -5.87
CA GLU A 290 27.88 19.94 -5.19
C GLU A 290 27.01 18.95 -4.42
N LYS A 291 26.02 19.47 -3.68
CA LYS A 291 25.05 18.65 -2.95
C LYS A 291 24.34 17.68 -3.89
N ILE A 292 24.32 16.40 -3.50
CA ILE A 292 23.58 15.35 -4.21
C ILE A 292 22.11 15.43 -3.80
N ASN A 293 21.20 15.39 -4.78
CA ASN A 293 19.79 15.18 -4.49
C ASN A 293 19.53 13.71 -4.16
N LEU A 294 19.30 13.42 -2.89
CA LEU A 294 18.97 12.08 -2.39
C LEU A 294 17.47 12.06 -2.04
N PRO A 295 16.58 11.59 -2.94
CA PRO A 295 15.15 11.63 -2.70
C PRO A 295 14.78 10.69 -1.55
N LEU A 296 13.87 11.12 -0.68
CA LEU A 296 13.32 10.29 0.41
C LEU A 296 12.14 9.42 -0.05
N ARG A 297 11.70 9.60 -1.30
CA ARG A 297 10.62 8.87 -1.92
C ARG A 297 10.95 8.56 -3.38
N GLY A 298 10.66 7.34 -3.78
CA GLY A 298 10.72 6.91 -5.17
C GLY A 298 9.58 7.52 -5.98
N LYS A 299 9.74 7.46 -7.31
CA LYS A 299 8.75 7.92 -8.29
C LYS A 299 7.40 7.21 -8.12
N TYR A 300 7.40 5.96 -7.67
CA TYR A 300 6.24 5.11 -7.46
C TYR A 300 5.83 4.99 -5.98
N GLY A 301 6.43 5.82 -5.11
CA GLY A 301 5.97 6.03 -3.74
C GLY A 301 6.69 5.23 -2.66
N SER A 302 7.68 4.38 -3.00
CA SER A 302 8.51 3.71 -2.00
C SER A 302 9.27 4.74 -1.16
N VAL A 303 9.42 4.49 0.13
CA VAL A 303 10.27 5.29 1.03
C VAL A 303 11.73 4.93 0.78
N ILE A 304 12.61 5.92 0.73
CA ILE A 304 14.04 5.70 0.50
C ILE A 304 14.84 6.24 1.68
N ASP A 305 15.55 5.34 2.35
CA ASP A 305 16.52 5.66 3.40
C ASP A 305 17.94 5.58 2.85
N TRP A 306 18.72 6.65 3.00
CA TRP A 306 20.09 6.73 2.48
C TRP A 306 21.14 6.52 3.57
N LYS A 307 22.21 5.80 3.22
CA LYS A 307 23.40 5.62 4.06
C LYS A 307 24.66 5.81 3.23
N SER A 308 25.56 6.66 3.71
CA SER A 308 26.90 6.85 3.15
C SER A 308 27.93 5.98 3.83
N SER A 309 28.86 5.42 3.04
CA SER A 309 30.06 4.75 3.57
C SER A 309 31.07 5.73 4.17
N ASN A 310 31.02 7.01 3.80
CA ASN A 310 31.92 8.05 4.33
C ASN A 310 31.24 9.42 4.44
N GLN A 311 30.74 9.72 5.64
CA GLN A 311 30.03 10.96 5.94
C GLN A 311 30.92 12.20 6.06
N ASN A 312 32.25 12.06 6.00
CA ASN A 312 33.14 13.22 5.93
C ASN A 312 33.02 13.92 4.56
N TYR A 313 32.80 13.16 3.49
CA TYR A 313 32.71 13.68 2.12
C TYR A 313 31.28 13.71 1.57
N VAL A 314 30.44 12.71 1.87
CA VAL A 314 29.02 12.73 1.49
C VAL A 314 28.16 12.29 2.67
N ARG A 315 27.30 13.17 3.17
CA ARG A 315 26.36 12.86 4.27
C ARG A 315 25.11 12.13 3.77
N ASN A 316 24.36 11.49 4.67
CA ASN A 316 23.12 10.79 4.33
C ASN A 316 22.02 11.72 3.76
N ASP A 317 22.11 13.04 3.97
CA ASP A 317 21.21 14.05 3.39
C ASP A 317 21.74 14.66 2.08
N GLY A 318 22.80 14.05 1.52
CA GLY A 318 23.41 14.42 0.24
C GLY A 318 24.35 15.62 0.30
N ARG A 319 24.58 16.23 1.48
CA ARG A 319 25.57 17.32 1.62
C ARG A 319 26.97 16.78 1.33
N VAL A 320 27.72 17.55 0.54
CA VAL A 320 29.06 17.18 0.09
C VAL A 320 30.10 18.11 0.71
N THR A 321 31.18 17.52 1.20
CA THR A 321 32.42 18.21 1.55
C THR A 321 33.47 17.75 0.55
N ARG A 322 34.09 18.68 -0.17
CA ARG A 322 35.12 18.33 -1.15
C ARG A 322 36.46 18.09 -0.44
N PRO A 323 37.29 17.17 -0.95
CA PRO A 323 38.69 17.09 -0.54
C PRO A 323 39.41 18.41 -0.82
N PRO A 324 40.29 18.89 0.08
CA PRO A 324 41.11 20.07 -0.15
C PRO A 324 41.94 19.98 -1.44
N GLN A 325 42.33 21.13 -1.95
CA GLN A 325 43.25 21.23 -3.08
C GLN A 325 44.54 20.42 -2.83
N GLY A 326 44.93 19.61 -3.81
CA GLY A 326 46.13 18.76 -3.74
C GLY A 326 45.89 17.39 -3.12
N GLU A 327 44.69 17.10 -2.60
CA GLU A 327 44.26 15.73 -2.29
C GLU A 327 43.70 15.03 -3.52
N GLU A 328 43.67 13.69 -3.46
CA GLU A 328 42.97 12.85 -4.44
C GLU A 328 41.45 12.89 -4.25
N ASP A 329 40.73 12.74 -5.35
CA ASP A 329 39.28 12.53 -5.37
C ASP A 329 38.87 11.37 -4.46
N LYS A 330 37.68 11.48 -3.86
CA LYS A 330 37.20 10.49 -2.88
C LYS A 330 36.03 9.70 -3.42
N LYS A 331 36.22 8.39 -3.49
CA LYS A 331 35.14 7.43 -3.72
C LYS A 331 34.31 7.24 -2.46
N VAL A 332 32.99 7.34 -2.60
CA VAL A 332 32.01 7.08 -1.55
C VAL A 332 30.93 6.17 -2.10
N THR A 333 30.49 5.20 -1.31
CA THR A 333 29.36 4.33 -1.64
C THR A 333 28.14 4.84 -0.91
N LEU A 334 27.08 5.15 -1.67
CA LEU A 334 25.76 5.49 -1.14
C LEU A 334 24.84 4.28 -1.30
N THR A 335 24.29 3.80 -0.19
CA THR A 335 23.30 2.73 -0.17
C THR A 335 21.91 3.34 0.05
N ALA A 336 21.03 3.21 -0.95
CA ALA A 336 19.61 3.48 -0.84
C ALA A 336 18.88 2.22 -0.40
N THR A 337 18.19 2.25 0.74
CA THR A 337 17.22 1.22 1.15
C THR A 337 15.83 1.69 0.75
N ILE A 338 15.25 1.03 -0.25
CA ILE A 338 13.97 1.36 -0.88
C ILE A 338 12.91 0.45 -0.27
N LYS A 339 11.83 1.01 0.30
CA LYS A 339 10.85 0.29 1.11
C LYS A 339 9.42 0.58 0.68
N ASN A 340 8.59 -0.45 0.67
CA ASN A 340 7.14 -0.34 0.62
C ASN A 340 6.56 -1.38 1.58
N GLY A 341 5.91 -0.92 2.65
CA GLY A 341 5.46 -1.82 3.71
C GLY A 341 6.62 -2.57 4.39
N ALA A 342 6.48 -3.89 4.58
CA ALA A 342 7.54 -4.76 5.06
C ALA A 342 8.59 -5.15 4.00
N TYR A 343 8.41 -4.75 2.73
CA TYR A 343 9.27 -5.14 1.62
C TYR A 343 10.35 -4.10 1.36
N GLN A 344 11.56 -4.56 1.02
CA GLN A 344 12.67 -3.66 0.74
C GLN A 344 13.69 -4.22 -0.24
N LEU A 345 14.31 -3.31 -1.01
CA LEU A 345 15.50 -3.55 -1.82
C LEU A 345 16.61 -2.57 -1.43
N GLN A 346 17.86 -2.94 -1.71
CA GLN A 346 19.00 -2.03 -1.56
C GLN A 346 19.67 -1.79 -2.90
N LYS A 347 19.90 -0.51 -3.21
CA LYS A 347 20.66 -0.06 -4.39
C LYS A 347 21.91 0.68 -3.93
N GLU A 348 23.05 0.25 -4.43
CA GLU A 348 24.33 0.91 -4.17
C GLU A 348 24.71 1.81 -5.35
N PHE A 349 25.26 2.98 -5.02
CA PHE A 349 25.83 3.92 -5.97
C PHE A 349 27.26 4.22 -5.54
N GLU A 350 28.23 3.96 -6.42
CA GLU A 350 29.57 4.53 -6.26
C GLU A 350 29.51 5.98 -6.77
N VAL A 351 29.94 6.92 -5.92
CA VAL A 351 30.10 8.32 -6.28
C VAL A 351 31.55 8.77 -6.07
N ILE A 352 32.01 9.70 -6.88
CA ILE A 352 33.35 10.29 -6.82
C ILE A 352 33.18 11.77 -6.50
N VAL A 353 33.67 12.19 -5.33
CA VAL A 353 33.74 13.59 -4.93
C VAL A 353 35.06 14.17 -5.39
N LEU A 354 35.00 15.16 -6.26
CA LEU A 354 36.20 15.78 -6.83
C LEU A 354 36.84 16.74 -5.83
N ALA A 355 38.16 16.68 -5.73
CA ALA A 355 38.96 17.63 -4.96
C ALA A 355 38.74 19.06 -5.46
N GLU A 356 38.96 20.05 -4.59
CA GLU A 356 38.88 21.46 -4.99
C GLU A 356 39.88 21.81 -6.11
N TYR A 357 39.39 22.50 -7.14
CA TYR A 357 40.21 22.95 -8.25
C TYR A 357 40.98 24.23 -7.91
N THR A 358 41.92 24.59 -8.78
CA THR A 358 42.60 25.89 -8.77
C THR A 358 41.73 26.99 -9.35
#